data_AF-A0A2E4YF45-F1
#
_entry.id   AF-A0A2E4YF45-F1
#
_cell.length_a   1.000
_cell.length_b   1.000
_cell.length_c   1.000
_cell.angle_alpha   90.00
_cell.angle_beta   90.00
_cell.angle_gamma   90.00
#
_symmetry.space_group_name_H-M   'P 1'
#
loop_
_entity.id
_entity.type
_entity.pdbx_description
1 polymer ?
#
loop_
_entity_poly.entity_id
_entity_poly.type
_entity_poly.pdbx_seq_one_letter_code
_entity_poly.pdbx_strand_id
1 'polypeptide(L)'
;MPSTLEDKILIDYNNKKVKIDIYDTPLGRRFIEALKDNLEQKRILEKNFCFLGWADSKRDLNFLCGELNLSIEQINSFAFDPPYEKIHPFRADDFQYSDRLSIGKDDSQKGLRLKHDACNLLHRYFEELQGTAWQMSPFYIQSDLKTKYAIRQLNNICHEIESWVLSYRKTKYEPDWIRPSQITTFLNAPRYDLHQEDFELFKQNRYDRELGGVYLHWSQVGKTLYEVFRDEDGTMMDEATCSEINHQKYYSGEFDIEWGDTITEETHDFKKEEMDKYRAWLKENNYDWEDPKLSLGYIKIGQVDLETSFQNRPFTSIYEAMKDNLNIKNITIRGVGIHQNDFPYTLESDDWKQIQMEGLKRGYESRSMR
;
A
#
# COMPACT_ATOMS: atom_id res chain seq x y z
N MET A 1 4.79 26.43 -7.16
CA MET A 1 5.13 25.00 -7.30
C MET A 1 6.58 24.82 -6.87
N PRO A 2 6.91 23.76 -6.12
CA PRO A 2 8.30 23.43 -5.79
C PRO A 2 9.13 23.28 -7.06
N SER A 3 10.42 23.60 -7.01
CA SER A 3 11.34 23.19 -8.07
C SER A 3 11.38 21.67 -8.17
N THR A 4 11.62 21.15 -9.37
CA THR A 4 11.69 19.70 -9.63
C THR A 4 13.09 19.32 -10.10
N LEU A 5 13.48 18.08 -9.83
CA LEU A 5 14.74 17.52 -10.31
C LEU A 5 14.75 17.45 -11.84
N GLU A 6 15.95 17.49 -12.42
CA GLU A 6 16.15 17.22 -13.85
C GLU A 6 15.76 15.78 -14.20
N ASP A 7 16.08 14.82 -13.32
CA ASP A 7 15.68 13.42 -13.43
C ASP A 7 14.15 13.29 -13.39
N LYS A 8 13.59 12.73 -14.47
CA LYS A 8 12.17 12.41 -14.63
C LYS A 8 11.95 10.90 -14.57
N ILE A 9 10.95 10.46 -13.81
CA ILE A 9 10.53 9.06 -13.82
C ILE A 9 9.48 8.90 -14.91
N LEU A 10 9.67 7.88 -15.75
CA LEU A 10 8.78 7.48 -16.81
C LEU A 10 8.31 6.05 -16.51
N ILE A 11 7.00 5.88 -16.35
CA ILE A 11 6.39 4.56 -16.15
C ILE A 11 5.66 4.18 -17.43
N ASP A 12 6.08 3.08 -18.03
CA ASP A 12 5.39 2.46 -19.15
C ASP A 12 4.47 1.36 -18.62
N TYR A 13 3.16 1.56 -18.76
CA TYR A 13 2.14 0.55 -18.51
C TYR A 13 1.84 -0.24 -19.80
N ASN A 14 0.66 -0.86 -19.90
CA ASN A 14 0.28 -1.64 -21.07
C ASN A 14 0.27 -0.84 -22.37
N ASN A 15 -0.54 0.22 -22.39
CA ASN A 15 -0.83 1.09 -23.53
C ASN A 15 -0.74 2.58 -23.12
N LYS A 16 -0.19 2.85 -21.94
CA LYS A 16 -0.10 4.18 -21.34
C LYS A 16 1.30 4.44 -20.85
N LYS A 17 1.77 5.66 -21.02
CA LYS A 17 3.00 6.17 -20.43
C LYS A 17 2.65 7.33 -19.50
N VAL A 18 3.26 7.35 -18.32
CA VAL A 18 3.10 8.41 -17.34
C VAL A 18 4.47 8.99 -17.02
N LYS A 19 4.54 10.32 -16.94
CA LYS A 19 5.72 11.04 -16.46
C LYS A 19 5.47 11.55 -15.05
N ILE A 20 6.48 11.42 -14.20
CA ILE A 20 6.49 11.92 -12.83
C ILE A 20 7.65 12.90 -12.67
N ASP A 21 7.32 14.03 -12.06
CA ASP A 21 8.27 15.04 -11.61
C ASP A 21 8.52 14.86 -10.11
N ILE A 22 9.78 14.68 -9.72
CA ILE A 22 10.20 14.61 -8.31
C ILE A 22 10.63 16.00 -7.84
N TYR A 23 10.23 16.37 -6.63
CA TYR A 23 10.60 17.66 -6.04
C TYR A 23 12.10 17.71 -5.72
N ASP A 24 12.71 18.87 -5.98
CA ASP A 24 14.13 19.12 -5.70
C ASP A 24 14.33 19.42 -4.21
N THR A 25 14.30 18.36 -3.40
CA THR A 25 14.60 18.37 -1.97
C THR A 25 15.78 17.44 -1.69
N PRO A 26 16.47 17.58 -0.53
CA PRO A 26 17.50 16.62 -0.13
C PRO A 26 17.01 15.17 -0.14
N LEU A 27 15.79 14.91 0.36
CA LEU A 27 15.16 13.60 0.29
C LEU A 27 14.85 13.17 -1.15
N GLY A 28 14.30 14.05 -1.99
CA GLY A 28 14.00 13.74 -3.39
C GLY A 28 15.22 13.25 -4.18
N ARG A 29 16.38 13.88 -3.95
CA ARG A 29 17.67 13.46 -4.55
C ARG A 29 18.09 12.07 -4.06
N ARG A 30 18.05 11.82 -2.76
CA ARG A 30 18.40 10.50 -2.18
C ARG A 30 17.42 9.40 -2.62
N PHE A 31 16.13 9.73 -2.71
CA PHE A 31 15.09 8.84 -3.20
C PHE A 31 15.35 8.41 -4.64
N ILE A 32 15.72 9.34 -5.53
CA ILE A 32 16.07 9.03 -6.92
C ILE A 32 17.26 8.06 -6.99
N GLU A 33 18.29 8.25 -6.17
CA GLU A 33 19.43 7.33 -6.13
C GLU A 33 19.04 5.93 -5.64
N ALA A 34 18.17 5.83 -4.63
CA ALA A 34 17.63 4.54 -4.18
C ALA A 34 16.78 3.85 -5.28
N LEU A 35 15.98 4.62 -6.03
CA LEU A 35 15.23 4.07 -7.16
C LEU A 35 16.17 3.64 -8.30
N LYS A 36 17.22 4.41 -8.62
CA LYS A 36 18.26 4.01 -9.59
C LYS A 36 18.86 2.65 -9.22
N ASP A 37 19.25 2.46 -7.96
CA ASP A 37 19.76 1.17 -7.48
C ASP A 37 18.74 0.04 -7.67
N ASN A 38 17.46 0.26 -7.33
CA ASN A 38 16.40 -0.74 -7.58
C ASN A 38 16.28 -1.15 -9.04
N LEU A 39 16.37 -0.19 -9.95
CA LEU A 39 16.30 -0.45 -11.40
C LEU A 39 17.56 -1.17 -11.90
N GLU A 40 18.75 -0.70 -11.51
CA GLU A 40 20.03 -1.27 -11.96
C GLU A 40 20.27 -2.69 -11.45
N GLN A 41 19.90 -2.95 -10.18
CA GLN A 41 19.97 -4.29 -9.59
C GLN A 41 18.85 -5.23 -10.09
N LYS A 42 17.97 -4.72 -10.96
CA LYS A 42 16.84 -5.45 -11.54
C LYS A 42 15.99 -6.15 -10.47
N ARG A 43 15.71 -5.44 -9.37
CA ARG A 43 14.87 -5.98 -8.31
C ARG A 43 13.47 -6.28 -8.82
N ILE A 44 12.86 -7.33 -8.26
CA ILE A 44 11.56 -7.82 -8.72
C ILE A 44 10.48 -6.90 -8.16
N LEU A 45 9.67 -6.31 -9.03
CA LEU A 45 8.52 -5.48 -8.65
C LEU A 45 7.39 -6.36 -8.11
N GLU A 46 6.78 -6.04 -6.97
CA GLU A 46 5.71 -6.86 -6.39
C GLU A 46 4.34 -6.61 -7.06
N LYS A 47 4.19 -7.06 -8.32
CA LYS A 47 3.01 -6.77 -9.16
C LYS A 47 1.65 -7.19 -8.57
N ASN A 48 1.62 -8.22 -7.73
CA ASN A 48 0.40 -8.74 -7.08
C ASN A 48 -0.09 -7.85 -5.92
N PHE A 49 0.69 -6.83 -5.53
CA PHE A 49 0.32 -5.85 -4.53
C PHE A 49 0.67 -4.43 -5.03
N CYS A 50 0.32 -4.15 -6.28
CA CYS A 50 0.73 -2.93 -6.98
C CYS A 50 -0.43 -1.98 -7.30
N PHE A 51 -1.64 -2.47 -7.50
CA PHE A 51 -2.81 -1.64 -7.82
C PHE A 51 -3.97 -2.00 -6.89
N LEU A 52 -4.37 -1.09 -6.01
CA LEU A 52 -5.43 -1.27 -5.01
C LEU A 52 -6.64 -0.35 -5.25
N GLY A 53 -7.87 -0.88 -5.15
CA GLY A 53 -9.08 -0.04 -5.25
C GLY A 53 -9.61 0.22 -6.67
N TRP A 54 -9.23 -0.61 -7.65
CA TRP A 54 -9.88 -0.63 -8.97
C TRP A 54 -11.07 -1.57 -8.93
N ALA A 55 -12.27 -1.01 -8.71
CA ALA A 55 -13.50 -1.77 -8.54
C ALA A 55 -13.87 -2.60 -9.78
N ASP A 56 -13.48 -2.13 -10.98
CA ASP A 56 -13.75 -2.81 -12.26
C ASP A 56 -12.61 -3.74 -12.71
N SER A 57 -11.64 -4.00 -11.83
CA SER A 57 -10.57 -4.96 -12.10
C SER A 57 -11.11 -6.38 -12.24
N LYS A 58 -10.42 -7.21 -13.03
CA LYS A 58 -10.68 -8.66 -13.09
C LYS A 58 -10.43 -9.36 -11.75
N ARG A 59 -9.63 -8.75 -10.87
CA ARG A 59 -9.32 -9.24 -9.52
C ARG A 59 -10.41 -8.79 -8.54
N ASP A 60 -11.64 -9.26 -8.77
CA ASP A 60 -12.78 -8.97 -7.90
C ASP A 60 -12.72 -9.73 -6.56
N LEU A 61 -13.66 -9.46 -5.65
CA LEU A 61 -13.68 -10.10 -4.33
C LEU A 61 -13.69 -11.64 -4.39
N ASN A 62 -14.39 -12.26 -5.34
CA ASN A 62 -14.41 -13.71 -5.45
C ASN A 62 -13.07 -14.26 -5.90
N PHE A 63 -12.44 -13.60 -6.88
CA PHE A 63 -11.09 -13.92 -7.33
C PHE A 63 -10.09 -13.81 -6.17
N LEU A 64 -10.15 -12.72 -5.40
CA LEU A 64 -9.25 -12.48 -4.27
C LEU A 64 -9.44 -13.51 -3.15
N CYS A 65 -10.69 -13.87 -2.80
CA CYS A 65 -10.95 -14.97 -1.88
C CYS A 65 -10.39 -16.30 -2.40
N GLY A 66 -10.44 -16.55 -3.71
CA GLY A 66 -9.81 -17.71 -4.33
C GLY A 66 -8.30 -17.76 -4.10
N GLU A 67 -7.61 -16.66 -4.41
CA GLU A 67 -6.15 -16.55 -4.20
C GLU A 67 -5.75 -16.63 -2.71
N LEU A 68 -6.55 -16.03 -1.83
CA LEU A 68 -6.38 -16.14 -0.38
C LEU A 68 -6.48 -17.60 0.08
N ASN A 69 -7.51 -18.31 -0.38
CA ASN A 69 -7.75 -19.70 0.02
C ASN A 69 -6.67 -20.65 -0.49
N LEU A 70 -6.06 -20.39 -1.64
CA LEU A 70 -4.87 -21.12 -2.11
C LEU A 70 -3.67 -20.92 -1.16
N SER A 71 -3.50 -19.71 -0.64
CA SER A 71 -2.45 -19.41 0.34
C SER A 71 -2.73 -20.10 1.68
N ILE A 72 -3.98 -20.07 2.14
CA ILE A 72 -4.44 -20.80 3.33
C ILE A 72 -4.24 -22.31 3.19
N GLU A 73 -4.54 -22.89 2.03
CA GLU A 73 -4.30 -24.32 1.76
C GLU A 73 -2.81 -24.66 1.88
N GLN A 74 -1.93 -23.86 1.27
CA GLN A 74 -0.48 -24.03 1.40
C GLN A 74 -0.02 -23.97 2.87
N ILE A 75 -0.49 -23.00 3.65
CA ILE A 75 -0.17 -22.87 5.07
C ILE A 75 -0.65 -24.10 5.85
N ASN A 76 -1.91 -24.49 5.67
CA ASN A 76 -2.51 -25.65 6.36
C ASN A 76 -1.87 -26.99 5.98
N SER A 77 -1.22 -27.07 4.81
CA SER A 77 -0.50 -28.26 4.35
C SER A 77 0.89 -28.40 4.97
N PHE A 78 1.45 -27.31 5.51
CA PHE A 78 2.78 -27.30 6.09
C PHE A 78 2.75 -27.85 7.53
N ALA A 79 3.66 -28.77 7.83
CA ALA A 79 3.76 -29.40 9.15
C ALA A 79 4.63 -28.55 10.10
N PHE A 80 4.00 -27.63 10.82
CA PHE A 80 4.66 -26.84 11.86
C PHE A 80 4.97 -27.67 13.12
N ASP A 81 6.07 -27.34 13.79
CA ASP A 81 6.38 -27.79 15.16
C ASP A 81 6.62 -26.57 16.08
N PRO A 82 5.78 -26.36 17.12
CA PRO A 82 4.53 -27.06 17.41
C PRO A 82 3.48 -26.87 16.30
N PRO A 83 2.41 -27.69 16.22
CA PRO A 83 1.36 -27.49 15.23
C PRO A 83 0.69 -26.11 15.35
N TYR A 84 0.52 -25.42 14.22
CA TYR A 84 -0.29 -24.21 14.14
C TYR A 84 -1.78 -24.56 13.94
N GLU A 85 -2.68 -23.65 14.31
CA GLU A 85 -4.10 -23.87 14.11
C GLU A 85 -4.46 -23.93 12.61
N LYS A 86 -5.52 -24.68 12.28
CA LYS A 86 -5.99 -24.73 10.89
C LYS A 86 -6.81 -23.48 10.60
N ILE A 87 -6.39 -22.74 9.58
CA ILE A 87 -7.13 -21.57 9.11
C ILE A 87 -8.30 -22.04 8.23
N HIS A 88 -9.50 -21.60 8.55
CA HIS A 88 -10.68 -21.89 7.73
C HIS A 88 -10.70 -21.05 6.45
N PRO A 89 -11.19 -21.59 5.31
CA PRO A 89 -11.27 -20.83 4.08
C PRO A 89 -12.34 -19.73 4.18
N PHE A 90 -12.06 -18.60 3.53
CA PHE A 90 -12.95 -17.43 3.49
C PHE A 90 -13.78 -17.39 2.20
N ARG A 91 -14.90 -16.68 2.25
CA ARG A 91 -15.80 -16.38 1.13
C ARG A 91 -16.04 -14.88 1.04
N ALA A 92 -16.56 -14.41 -0.10
CA ALA A 92 -16.90 -13.01 -0.29
C ALA A 92 -17.83 -12.46 0.82
N ASP A 93 -18.78 -13.28 1.27
CA ASP A 93 -19.71 -12.93 2.35
C ASP A 93 -19.01 -12.71 3.71
N ASP A 94 -17.80 -13.22 3.92
CA ASP A 94 -17.04 -12.96 5.16
C ASP A 94 -16.50 -11.52 5.18
N PHE A 95 -16.20 -10.94 4.01
CA PHE A 95 -15.63 -9.60 3.88
C PHE A 95 -16.67 -8.52 3.58
N GLN A 96 -17.78 -8.86 2.93
CA GLN A 96 -18.74 -7.87 2.43
C GLN A 96 -20.17 -8.20 2.83
N TYR A 97 -20.92 -7.19 3.29
CA TYR A 97 -22.36 -7.33 3.47
C TYR A 97 -23.09 -7.45 2.14
N SER A 98 -24.15 -8.27 2.09
CA SER A 98 -24.95 -8.49 0.88
C SER A 98 -25.46 -7.19 0.26
N ASP A 99 -25.44 -7.14 -1.07
CA ASP A 99 -26.04 -6.11 -1.91
C ASP A 99 -27.58 -5.99 -1.77
N ARG A 100 -28.23 -6.95 -1.11
CA ARG A 100 -29.66 -6.91 -0.79
C ARG A 100 -30.02 -5.93 0.33
N LEU A 101 -29.02 -5.49 1.12
CA LEU A 101 -29.21 -4.45 2.12
C LEU A 101 -29.14 -3.07 1.44
N SER A 102 -29.72 -2.05 2.08
CA SER A 102 -29.65 -0.68 1.57
C SER A 102 -28.20 -0.18 1.52
N ILE A 103 -27.84 0.51 0.44
CA ILE A 103 -26.49 1.06 0.19
C ILE A 103 -26.55 2.58 0.28
N GLY A 104 -25.63 3.19 1.03
CA GLY A 104 -25.51 4.65 1.10
C GLY A 104 -24.59 5.12 2.23
N LYS A 105 -24.69 6.39 2.60
CA LYS A 105 -23.80 7.04 3.58
C LYS A 105 -24.17 6.75 5.03
N ASP A 106 -25.44 6.47 5.30
CA ASP A 106 -25.96 6.30 6.65
C ASP A 106 -25.49 4.97 7.26
N ASP A 107 -25.21 4.93 8.57
CA ASP A 107 -24.75 3.73 9.27
C ASP A 107 -25.75 2.56 9.23
N SER A 108 -27.04 2.85 9.06
CA SER A 108 -28.08 1.85 8.84
C SER A 108 -27.99 1.19 7.45
N GLN A 109 -27.32 1.82 6.49
CA GLN A 109 -27.18 1.35 5.10
C GLN A 109 -25.94 0.47 4.90
N LYS A 110 -25.99 -0.73 5.46
CA LYS A 110 -24.86 -1.67 5.49
C LYS A 110 -24.55 -2.37 4.16
N GLY A 111 -25.38 -2.24 3.14
CA GLY A 111 -25.16 -2.90 1.85
C GLY A 111 -23.76 -2.64 1.29
N LEU A 112 -23.09 -3.73 0.89
CA LEU A 112 -21.73 -3.74 0.36
C LEU A 112 -20.64 -3.14 1.29
N ARG A 113 -20.95 -2.87 2.57
CA ARG A 113 -19.97 -2.40 3.56
C ARG A 113 -18.95 -3.51 3.85
N LEU A 114 -17.71 -3.11 4.14
CA LEU A 114 -16.65 -4.01 4.61
C LEU A 114 -17.02 -4.56 5.99
N LYS A 115 -16.68 -5.82 6.23
CA LYS A 115 -16.72 -6.48 7.53
C LYS A 115 -15.30 -6.57 8.07
N HIS A 116 -14.97 -5.69 9.01
CA HIS A 116 -13.61 -5.61 9.56
C HIS A 116 -13.18 -6.89 10.29
N ASP A 117 -14.12 -7.65 10.88
CA ASP A 117 -13.81 -8.90 11.60
C ASP A 117 -12.97 -9.89 10.78
N ALA A 118 -13.27 -10.05 9.48
CA ALA A 118 -12.53 -10.95 8.61
C ALA A 118 -11.12 -10.42 8.31
N CYS A 119 -10.97 -9.11 8.08
CA CYS A 119 -9.66 -8.48 7.88
C CYS A 119 -8.80 -8.56 9.16
N ASN A 120 -9.40 -8.28 10.32
CA ASN A 120 -8.73 -8.36 11.61
C ASN A 120 -8.24 -9.78 11.91
N LEU A 121 -9.05 -10.79 11.58
CA LEU A 121 -8.66 -12.18 11.72
C LEU A 121 -7.49 -12.56 10.80
N LEU A 122 -7.48 -12.07 9.54
CA LEU A 122 -6.36 -12.27 8.62
C LEU A 122 -5.07 -11.60 9.09
N HIS A 123 -5.15 -10.35 9.57
CA HIS A 123 -4.00 -9.65 10.13
C HIS A 123 -3.41 -10.40 11.32
N ARG A 124 -4.26 -10.91 12.22
CA ARG A 124 -3.80 -11.76 13.34
C ARG A 124 -3.05 -13.01 12.87
N TYR A 125 -3.60 -13.74 11.90
CA TYR A 125 -2.92 -14.91 11.34
C TYR A 125 -1.56 -14.55 10.72
N PHE A 126 -1.49 -13.44 9.99
CA PHE A 126 -0.25 -12.95 9.41
C PHE A 126 0.78 -12.61 10.49
N GLU A 127 0.39 -11.86 11.52
CA GLU A 127 1.25 -11.43 12.63
C GLU A 127 1.80 -12.63 13.41
N GLU A 128 0.95 -13.61 13.74
CA GLU A 128 1.37 -14.82 14.45
C GLU A 128 2.31 -15.71 13.61
N LEU A 129 2.01 -15.88 12.32
CA LEU A 129 2.79 -16.74 11.42
C LEU A 129 4.10 -16.11 10.98
N GLN A 130 4.12 -14.80 10.70
CA GLN A 130 5.30 -14.09 10.24
C GLN A 130 6.17 -13.57 11.39
N GLY A 131 5.54 -13.05 12.45
CA GLY A 131 6.20 -12.24 13.47
C GLY A 131 6.46 -10.80 12.99
N THR A 132 7.22 -10.06 13.79
CA THR A 132 7.52 -8.64 13.55
C THR A 132 8.83 -8.47 12.76
N ALA A 133 9.11 -7.25 12.29
CA ALA A 133 10.37 -6.94 11.61
C ALA A 133 11.62 -7.25 12.45
N TRP A 134 11.52 -7.16 13.78
CA TRP A 134 12.63 -7.37 14.71
C TRP A 134 12.68 -8.81 15.24
N GLN A 135 11.55 -9.51 15.23
CA GLN A 135 11.42 -10.85 15.76
C GLN A 135 10.51 -11.70 14.87
N MET A 136 11.13 -12.41 13.94
CA MET A 136 10.43 -13.40 13.12
C MET A 136 9.86 -14.52 13.99
N SER A 137 8.64 -14.95 13.68
CA SER A 137 7.96 -16.05 14.36
C SER A 137 8.70 -17.39 14.15
N PRO A 138 8.71 -18.29 15.15
CA PRO A 138 9.20 -19.66 14.96
C PRO A 138 8.53 -20.39 13.79
N PHE A 139 7.25 -20.09 13.51
CA PHE A 139 6.52 -20.63 12.35
C PHE A 139 7.13 -20.16 11.03
N TYR A 140 7.46 -18.87 10.92
CA TYR A 140 8.09 -18.34 9.72
C TYR A 140 9.50 -18.92 9.50
N ILE A 141 10.29 -19.05 10.56
CA ILE A 141 11.69 -19.50 10.47
C ILE A 141 11.76 -20.91 9.88
N GLN A 142 10.89 -21.82 10.34
CA GLN A 142 10.83 -23.21 9.86
C GLN A 142 10.18 -23.36 8.47
N SER A 143 9.35 -22.40 8.06
CA SER A 143 8.60 -22.47 6.80
C SER A 143 9.49 -22.57 5.57
N ASP A 144 9.07 -23.39 4.62
CA ASP A 144 9.65 -23.40 3.28
C ASP A 144 9.29 -22.13 2.49
N LEU A 145 9.87 -21.98 1.30
CA LEU A 145 9.68 -20.78 0.48
C LEU A 145 8.21 -20.57 0.06
N LYS A 146 7.48 -21.65 -0.24
CA LYS A 146 6.07 -21.56 -0.66
C LYS A 146 5.19 -21.14 0.50
N THR A 147 5.44 -21.70 1.69
CA THR A 147 4.73 -21.33 2.91
C THR A 147 5.04 -19.90 3.33
N LYS A 148 6.31 -19.44 3.25
CA LYS A 148 6.66 -18.03 3.51
C LYS A 148 5.95 -17.06 2.58
N TYR A 149 5.89 -17.39 1.30
CA TYR A 149 5.13 -16.63 0.31
C TYR A 149 3.64 -16.62 0.65
N ALA A 150 3.04 -17.77 0.96
CA ALA A 150 1.64 -17.87 1.33
C ALA A 150 1.30 -17.05 2.59
N ILE A 151 2.17 -17.06 3.62
CA ILE A 151 2.04 -16.21 4.81
C ILE A 151 2.01 -14.73 4.41
N ARG A 152 2.95 -14.29 3.57
CA ARG A 152 2.99 -12.89 3.07
C ARG A 152 1.69 -12.50 2.35
N GLN A 153 1.08 -13.43 1.62
CA GLN A 153 -0.15 -13.16 0.89
C GLN A 153 -1.38 -12.99 1.78
N LEU A 154 -1.37 -13.46 3.02
CA LEU A 154 -2.44 -13.14 3.97
C LEU A 154 -2.59 -11.62 4.13
N ASN A 155 -1.48 -10.89 4.24
CA ASN A 155 -1.49 -9.43 4.38
C ASN A 155 -1.80 -8.71 3.07
N ASN A 156 -1.07 -9.06 2.01
CA ASN A 156 -1.22 -8.40 0.70
C ASN A 156 -2.66 -8.53 0.16
N ILE A 157 -3.23 -9.74 0.22
CA ILE A 157 -4.59 -9.98 -0.28
C ILE A 157 -5.64 -9.38 0.66
N CYS A 158 -5.40 -9.34 1.97
CA CYS A 158 -6.29 -8.64 2.92
C CYS A 158 -6.45 -7.16 2.52
N HIS A 159 -5.35 -6.44 2.32
CA HIS A 159 -5.39 -5.03 1.92
C HIS A 159 -5.96 -4.82 0.50
N GLU A 160 -5.72 -5.75 -0.43
CA GLU A 160 -6.35 -5.72 -1.76
C GLU A 160 -7.87 -5.90 -1.66
N ILE A 161 -8.34 -6.85 -0.85
CA ILE A 161 -9.77 -7.07 -0.56
C ILE A 161 -10.39 -5.84 0.08
N GLU A 162 -9.78 -5.30 1.13
CA GLU A 162 -10.26 -4.10 1.83
C GLU A 162 -10.41 -2.93 0.85
N SER A 163 -9.36 -2.63 0.09
CA SER A 163 -9.36 -1.55 -0.89
C SER A 163 -10.40 -1.76 -2.00
N TRP A 164 -10.55 -3.01 -2.47
CA TRP A 164 -11.56 -3.35 -3.48
C TRP A 164 -12.97 -3.19 -2.93
N VAL A 165 -13.28 -3.70 -1.74
CA VAL A 165 -14.63 -3.63 -1.13
C VAL A 165 -15.03 -2.18 -0.88
N LEU A 166 -14.11 -1.37 -0.33
CA LEU A 166 -14.35 0.06 -0.11
C LEU A 166 -14.64 0.79 -1.43
N SER A 167 -13.83 0.52 -2.45
CA SER A 167 -13.98 1.13 -3.79
C SER A 167 -15.24 0.67 -4.50
N TYR A 168 -15.54 -0.63 -4.50
CA TYR A 168 -16.72 -1.20 -5.12
C TYR A 168 -18.00 -0.65 -4.51
N ARG A 169 -18.05 -0.53 -3.17
CA ARG A 169 -19.19 0.09 -2.50
C ARG A 169 -19.41 1.53 -2.99
N LYS A 170 -18.34 2.31 -3.11
CA LYS A 170 -18.40 3.71 -3.58
C LYS A 170 -18.93 3.83 -5.00
N THR A 171 -18.67 2.88 -5.90
CA THR A 171 -19.28 2.86 -7.26
C THR A 171 -20.81 2.91 -7.25
N LYS A 172 -21.47 2.51 -6.15
CA LYS A 172 -22.92 2.41 -6.08
C LYS A 172 -23.62 3.67 -5.55
N TYR A 173 -22.93 4.53 -4.82
CA TYR A 173 -23.57 5.70 -4.18
C TYR A 173 -22.72 6.97 -4.18
N GLU A 174 -21.41 6.87 -4.41
CA GLU A 174 -20.48 8.01 -4.45
C GLU A 174 -19.29 7.70 -5.39
N PRO A 175 -19.51 7.57 -6.71
CA PRO A 175 -18.45 7.20 -7.65
C PRO A 175 -17.27 8.18 -7.68
N ASP A 176 -17.54 9.45 -7.36
CA ASP A 176 -16.52 10.52 -7.24
C ASP A 176 -15.51 10.27 -6.10
N TRP A 177 -15.78 9.28 -5.25
CA TRP A 177 -15.00 8.95 -4.05
C TRP A 177 -14.35 7.58 -4.09
N ILE A 178 -14.25 6.97 -5.27
CA ILE A 178 -13.43 5.77 -5.46
C ILE A 178 -11.96 6.16 -5.25
N ARG A 179 -11.19 5.32 -4.57
CA ARG A 179 -9.80 5.61 -4.15
C ARG A 179 -8.80 4.61 -4.74
N PRO A 180 -8.57 4.64 -6.06
CA PRO A 180 -7.54 3.83 -6.70
C PRO A 180 -6.13 4.34 -6.32
N SER A 181 -5.23 3.44 -5.92
CA SER A 181 -3.83 3.78 -5.59
C SER A 181 -2.82 2.77 -6.13
N GLN A 182 -1.72 3.29 -6.68
CA GLN A 182 -0.62 2.44 -7.13
C GLN A 182 0.47 2.39 -6.06
N ILE A 183 0.91 1.19 -5.71
CA ILE A 183 2.05 0.93 -4.83
C ILE A 183 3.18 0.37 -5.68
N THR A 184 4.33 1.04 -5.69
CA THR A 184 5.51 0.61 -6.46
C THR A 184 6.58 0.09 -5.52
N THR A 185 6.52 -1.20 -5.21
CA THR A 185 7.41 -1.88 -4.26
C THR A 185 8.30 -2.92 -4.93
N PHE A 186 9.53 -3.07 -4.44
CA PHE A 186 10.50 -4.03 -4.95
C PHE A 186 10.87 -5.04 -3.88
N LEU A 187 10.86 -6.32 -4.24
CA LEU A 187 11.36 -7.37 -3.37
C LEU A 187 12.84 -7.13 -3.09
N ASN A 188 13.18 -7.04 -1.79
CA ASN A 188 14.54 -6.79 -1.29
C ASN A 188 15.08 -5.38 -1.61
N ALA A 189 14.21 -4.37 -1.71
CA ALA A 189 14.65 -2.98 -1.74
C ALA A 189 15.43 -2.63 -0.46
N PRO A 190 16.63 -2.03 -0.55
CA PRO A 190 17.37 -1.58 0.62
C PRO A 190 16.60 -0.45 1.32
N ARG A 191 16.64 -0.45 2.65
CA ARG A 191 16.06 0.61 3.47
C ARG A 191 17.16 1.55 3.93
N TYR A 192 16.88 2.83 3.85
CA TYR A 192 17.77 3.91 4.25
C TYR A 192 17.07 4.78 5.29
N ASP A 193 17.79 5.23 6.31
CA ASP A 193 17.24 6.09 7.34
C ASP A 193 16.82 7.45 6.78
N LEU A 194 15.63 7.91 7.16
CA LEU A 194 15.24 9.31 7.01
C LEU A 194 16.14 10.18 7.90
N HIS A 195 16.56 11.31 7.36
CA HIS A 195 17.33 12.28 8.09
C HIS A 195 16.42 13.15 8.96
N GLN A 196 16.99 13.79 9.98
CA GLN A 196 16.23 14.60 10.95
C GLN A 196 15.40 15.70 10.27
N GLU A 197 15.91 16.30 9.20
CA GLU A 197 15.21 17.31 8.41
C GLU A 197 14.05 16.76 7.56
N ASP A 198 14.07 15.48 7.21
CA ASP A 198 13.05 14.87 6.35
C ASP A 198 11.71 14.75 7.06
N PHE A 199 11.74 14.60 8.39
CA PHE A 199 10.51 14.45 9.20
C PHE A 199 9.62 15.69 9.14
N GLU A 200 10.17 16.87 8.84
CA GLU A 200 9.38 18.08 8.62
C GLU A 200 8.51 17.99 7.36
N LEU A 201 8.86 17.13 6.39
CA LEU A 201 8.07 16.94 5.18
C LEU A 201 6.72 16.28 5.45
N PHE A 202 6.59 15.46 6.50
CA PHE A 202 5.28 14.92 6.93
C PHE A 202 4.30 16.05 7.29
N LYS A 203 4.82 17.15 7.83
CA LYS A 203 4.01 18.30 8.26
C LYS A 203 3.48 19.13 7.12
N GLN A 204 4.17 19.12 5.97
CA GLN A 204 3.81 19.95 4.81
C GLN A 204 2.54 19.46 4.13
N ASN A 205 2.38 18.14 4.01
CA ASN A 205 1.23 17.53 3.35
C ASN A 205 0.22 16.94 4.36
N ARG A 206 0.66 16.58 5.58
CA ARG A 206 -0.15 15.82 6.54
C ARG A 206 -0.83 14.64 5.84
N TYR A 207 -2.14 14.49 6.01
CA TYR A 207 -2.92 13.40 5.44
C TYR A 207 -3.71 13.82 4.19
N ASP A 208 -3.31 14.92 3.55
CA ASP A 208 -3.88 15.33 2.27
C ASP A 208 -3.43 14.38 1.16
N ARG A 209 -4.33 14.17 0.20
CA ARG A 209 -4.12 13.31 -0.97
C ARG A 209 -4.54 14.05 -2.21
N GLU A 210 -3.65 14.17 -3.17
CA GLU A 210 -3.92 14.86 -4.41
C GLU A 210 -3.93 13.89 -5.59
N LEU A 211 -4.80 14.12 -6.56
CA LEU A 211 -4.81 13.38 -7.81
C LEU A 211 -3.43 13.46 -8.49
N GLY A 212 -2.84 12.29 -8.76
CA GLY A 212 -1.50 12.16 -9.34
C GLY A 212 -0.38 12.49 -8.36
N GLY A 213 -0.67 12.69 -7.07
CA GLY A 213 0.34 12.90 -6.04
C GLY A 213 1.24 11.66 -5.91
N VAL A 214 2.55 11.88 -5.84
CA VAL A 214 3.54 10.82 -5.65
C VAL A 214 4.10 10.90 -4.25
N TYR A 215 3.91 9.84 -3.47
CA TYR A 215 4.21 9.80 -2.05
C TYR A 215 5.30 8.78 -1.76
N LEU A 216 6.12 9.06 -0.76
CA LEU A 216 7.07 8.09 -0.25
C LEU A 216 6.31 6.87 0.28
N HIS A 217 6.64 5.68 -0.20
CA HIS A 217 5.98 4.46 0.26
C HIS A 217 6.38 4.12 1.70
N TRP A 218 5.46 3.53 2.45
CA TRP A 218 5.70 3.04 3.80
C TRP A 218 6.54 1.76 3.77
N SER A 219 7.86 1.90 3.73
CA SER A 219 8.79 0.78 3.56
C SER A 219 9.12 0.05 4.87
N GLN A 220 8.17 -0.13 5.80
CA GLN A 220 8.39 -0.80 7.10
C GLN A 220 7.15 -1.53 7.62
N VAL A 221 7.32 -2.36 8.66
CA VAL A 221 6.22 -3.09 9.33
C VAL A 221 5.83 -2.36 10.62
N GLY A 222 4.53 -2.30 10.88
CA GLY A 222 3.91 -1.70 12.07
C GLY A 222 2.72 -0.84 11.70
N LYS A 223 1.91 -0.46 12.69
CA LYS A 223 0.76 0.43 12.51
C LYS A 223 1.15 1.89 12.72
N THR A 224 0.55 2.79 11.95
CA THR A 224 0.57 4.23 12.21
C THR A 224 -0.42 4.59 13.31
N LEU A 225 -0.21 5.73 13.99
CA LEU A 225 -1.22 6.30 14.90
C LEU A 225 -2.54 6.59 14.20
N TYR A 226 -2.50 6.88 12.90
CA TYR A 226 -3.70 7.20 12.13
C TYR A 226 -4.50 5.93 11.78
N GLU A 227 -3.83 4.82 11.47
CA GLU A 227 -4.48 3.51 11.32
C GLU A 227 -5.10 3.07 12.64
N VAL A 228 -4.40 3.19 13.78
CA VAL A 228 -4.97 2.89 15.10
C VAL A 228 -6.22 3.73 15.36
N PHE A 229 -6.17 5.04 15.10
CA PHE A 229 -7.33 5.92 15.25
C PHE A 229 -8.54 5.46 14.40
N ARG A 230 -8.31 5.01 13.17
CA ARG A 230 -9.38 4.57 12.26
C ARG A 230 -9.91 3.17 12.58
N ASP A 231 -9.03 2.25 12.96
CA ASP A 231 -9.39 0.87 13.32
C ASP A 231 -10.22 0.82 14.61
N GLU A 232 -9.93 1.69 15.56
CA GLU A 232 -10.51 1.68 16.91
C GLU A 232 -11.65 2.70 17.10
N ASP A 233 -12.15 3.31 16.02
CA ASP A 233 -13.16 4.38 16.04
C ASP A 233 -12.83 5.51 17.05
N GLY A 234 -11.53 5.79 17.25
CA GLY A 234 -11.04 6.79 18.21
C GLY A 234 -11.16 6.40 19.69
N THR A 235 -11.20 5.10 20.01
CA THR A 235 -11.15 4.63 21.40
C THR A 235 -9.78 4.90 22.04
N MET A 236 -9.73 5.09 23.36
CA MET A 236 -8.48 5.29 24.12
C MET A 236 -7.56 4.08 23.97
N MET A 237 -6.27 4.34 23.77
CA MET A 237 -5.26 3.28 23.65
C MET A 237 -5.11 2.49 24.96
N ASP A 238 -4.90 1.19 24.82
CA ASP A 238 -4.53 0.26 25.90
C ASP A 238 -3.14 -0.36 25.68
N GLU A 239 -2.62 -1.13 26.65
CA GLU A 239 -1.29 -1.73 26.56
C GLU A 239 -1.13 -2.68 25.35
N ALA A 240 -2.22 -3.26 24.84
CA ALA A 240 -2.20 -4.15 23.69
C ALA A 240 -2.14 -3.41 22.34
N THR A 241 -2.65 -2.18 22.26
CA THR A 241 -2.57 -1.33 21.05
C THR A 241 -1.26 -0.54 20.94
N CYS A 242 -0.49 -0.42 22.03
CA CYS A 242 0.76 0.35 22.08
C CYS A 242 2.00 -0.38 21.55
N SER A 243 2.05 -1.72 21.52
CA SER A 243 3.30 -2.45 21.23
C SER A 243 3.72 -2.44 19.76
N GLU A 244 2.83 -2.06 18.84
CA GLU A 244 3.04 -2.19 17.38
C GLU A 244 2.99 -0.86 16.61
N ILE A 245 2.91 0.29 17.31
CA ILE A 245 3.03 1.60 16.64
C ILE A 245 4.48 1.82 16.23
N ASN A 246 4.71 2.02 14.93
CA ASN A 246 6.04 2.27 14.41
C ASN A 246 6.00 3.40 13.38
N HIS A 247 6.47 4.59 13.73
CA HIS A 247 6.51 5.74 12.81
C HIS A 247 7.51 5.53 11.68
N GLN A 248 7.20 6.02 10.48
CA GLN A 248 8.07 5.87 9.30
C GLN A 248 9.45 6.47 9.56
N LYS A 249 10.48 5.63 9.47
CA LYS A 249 11.88 6.05 9.64
C LYS A 249 12.73 5.74 8.42
N TYR A 250 12.18 5.05 7.43
CA TYR A 250 12.91 4.56 6.28
C TYR A 250 12.32 5.05 4.95
N TYR A 251 13.20 5.15 3.95
CA TYR A 251 12.88 5.21 2.53
C TYR A 251 13.65 4.11 1.78
N SER A 252 13.17 3.70 0.61
CA SER A 252 13.72 2.56 -0.14
C SER A 252 13.72 2.73 -1.66
N GLY A 253 13.41 3.93 -2.17
CA GLY A 253 13.14 4.16 -3.59
C GLY A 253 11.78 3.63 -4.06
N GLU A 254 10.97 3.09 -3.14
CA GLU A 254 9.57 2.70 -3.35
C GLU A 254 8.65 3.91 -3.18
N PHE A 255 7.56 3.95 -3.93
CA PHE A 255 6.64 5.09 -3.95
C PHE A 255 5.20 4.70 -4.31
N ASP A 256 4.28 5.52 -3.85
CA ASP A 256 2.85 5.39 -4.12
C ASP A 256 2.37 6.50 -5.06
N ILE A 257 1.37 6.21 -5.89
CA ILE A 257 0.66 7.20 -6.70
C ILE A 257 -0.82 7.17 -6.32
N GLU A 258 -1.36 8.33 -5.94
CA GLU A 258 -2.79 8.51 -5.74
C GLU A 258 -3.48 8.75 -7.09
N TRP A 259 -4.45 7.90 -7.45
CA TRP A 259 -5.25 8.05 -8.67
C TRP A 259 -6.70 8.48 -8.39
N GLY A 260 -7.10 8.54 -7.11
CA GLY A 260 -8.38 9.11 -6.70
C GLY A 260 -8.40 10.63 -6.77
N ASP A 261 -9.59 11.20 -6.60
CA ASP A 261 -9.74 12.67 -6.62
C ASP A 261 -8.94 13.35 -5.50
N THR A 262 -8.67 14.64 -5.64
CA THR A 262 -7.99 15.41 -4.59
C THR A 262 -8.87 15.52 -3.35
N ILE A 263 -8.33 15.14 -2.19
CA ILE A 263 -8.94 15.27 -0.86
C ILE A 263 -7.97 16.03 0.05
N THR A 264 -8.36 17.23 0.45
CA THR A 264 -7.64 18.03 1.43
C THR A 264 -8.55 18.51 2.55
N GLU A 265 -7.98 18.76 3.73
CA GLU A 265 -8.72 19.41 4.83
C GLU A 265 -9.33 20.77 4.41
N GLU A 266 -8.67 21.49 3.50
CA GLU A 266 -9.11 22.83 3.07
C GLU A 266 -10.36 22.79 2.19
N THR A 267 -10.53 21.71 1.41
CA THR A 267 -11.56 21.63 0.36
C THR A 267 -12.71 20.72 0.72
N HIS A 268 -12.59 19.92 1.80
CA HIS A 268 -13.54 18.87 2.13
C HIS A 268 -13.88 18.81 3.62
N ASP A 269 -15.13 19.17 3.95
CA ASP A 269 -15.62 19.22 5.34
C ASP A 269 -15.45 17.89 6.08
N PHE A 270 -15.79 16.75 5.45
CA PHE A 270 -15.65 15.44 6.11
C PHE A 270 -14.18 15.12 6.44
N LYS A 271 -13.23 15.56 5.61
CA LYS A 271 -11.80 15.33 5.83
C LYS A 271 -11.32 16.20 6.99
N LYS A 272 -11.74 17.47 7.01
CA LYS A 272 -11.48 18.37 8.13
C LYS A 272 -12.03 17.83 9.45
N GLU A 273 -13.28 17.35 9.46
CA GLU A 273 -13.90 16.75 10.64
C GLU A 273 -13.12 15.50 11.12
N GLU A 274 -12.68 14.64 10.21
CA GLU A 274 -11.84 13.48 10.55
C GLU A 274 -10.52 13.92 11.19
N MET A 275 -9.86 14.93 10.61
CA MET A 275 -8.58 15.43 11.13
C MET A 275 -8.73 16.18 12.45
N ASP A 276 -9.84 16.89 12.68
CA ASP A 276 -10.15 17.51 13.98
C ASP A 276 -10.34 16.45 15.07
N LYS A 277 -11.08 15.37 14.77
CA LYS A 277 -11.23 14.22 15.69
C LYS A 277 -9.88 13.55 15.95
N TYR A 278 -9.07 13.36 14.92
CA TYR A 278 -7.76 12.74 15.07
C TYR A 278 -6.81 13.59 15.92
N ARG A 279 -6.78 14.91 15.71
CA ARG A 279 -6.01 15.84 16.55
C ARG A 279 -6.45 15.81 18.01
N ALA A 280 -7.76 15.73 18.28
CA ALA A 280 -8.29 15.58 19.63
C ALA A 280 -7.85 14.25 20.26
N TRP A 281 -7.98 13.14 19.52
CA TRP A 281 -7.57 11.82 19.96
C TRP A 281 -6.07 11.74 20.28
N LEU A 282 -5.21 12.33 19.43
CA LEU A 282 -3.77 12.40 19.70
C LEU A 282 -3.47 13.11 21.02
N LYS A 283 -4.13 14.25 21.26
CA LYS A 283 -3.98 15.02 22.49
C LYS A 283 -4.42 14.24 23.72
N GLU A 284 -5.53 13.50 23.64
CA GLU A 284 -6.03 12.64 24.72
C GLU A 284 -5.07 11.49 25.05
N ASN A 285 -4.35 10.99 24.05
CA ASN A 285 -3.33 9.94 24.21
C ASN A 285 -1.89 10.50 24.41
N ASN A 286 -1.75 11.79 24.74
CA ASN A 286 -0.47 12.48 24.99
C ASN A 286 0.52 12.51 23.82
N TYR A 287 0.02 12.45 22.58
CA TYR A 287 0.80 12.69 21.37
C TYR A 287 0.68 14.14 20.90
N ASP A 288 1.81 14.74 20.52
CA ASP A 288 1.86 16.10 19.99
C ASP A 288 1.76 16.08 18.46
N TRP A 289 0.70 16.67 17.90
CA TRP A 289 0.49 16.83 16.45
C TRP A 289 1.68 17.51 15.74
N GLU A 290 2.42 18.34 16.45
CA GLU A 290 3.55 19.09 15.92
C GLU A 290 4.89 18.36 16.05
N ASP A 291 4.94 17.20 16.74
CA ASP A 291 6.15 16.39 16.87
C ASP A 291 6.47 15.69 15.53
N PRO A 292 7.55 16.11 14.83
CA PRO A 292 7.92 15.53 13.55
C PRO A 292 8.31 14.05 13.65
N LYS A 293 8.74 13.57 14.83
CA LYS A 293 9.16 12.17 15.03
C LYS A 293 8.00 11.18 14.99
N LEU A 294 6.78 11.66 15.19
CA LEU A 294 5.57 10.85 15.05
C LEU A 294 5.20 10.57 13.59
N SER A 295 5.88 11.22 12.62
CA SER A 295 5.68 11.01 11.17
C SER A 295 4.19 11.10 10.78
N LEU A 296 3.49 12.09 11.33
CA LEU A 296 2.04 12.25 11.16
C LEU A 296 1.73 12.82 9.78
N GLY A 297 1.52 11.94 8.82
CA GLY A 297 1.11 12.26 7.46
C GLY A 297 1.83 11.43 6.42
N TYR A 298 1.94 12.00 5.22
CA TYR A 298 2.61 11.37 4.10
C TYR A 298 3.57 12.35 3.43
N ILE A 299 4.80 11.93 3.17
CA ILE A 299 5.76 12.75 2.45
C ILE A 299 5.41 12.72 0.96
N LYS A 300 4.91 13.83 0.42
CA LYS A 300 4.73 14.02 -1.02
C LYS A 300 6.08 14.32 -1.66
N ILE A 301 6.63 13.36 -2.39
CA ILE A 301 7.96 13.45 -3.02
C ILE A 301 7.89 13.94 -4.47
N GLY A 302 6.71 13.92 -5.10
CA GLY A 302 6.54 14.37 -6.47
C GLY A 302 5.09 14.45 -6.92
N GLN A 303 4.92 14.62 -8.22
CA GLN A 303 3.64 14.77 -8.89
C GLN A 303 3.71 14.13 -10.28
N VAL A 304 2.65 13.42 -10.67
CA VAL A 304 2.44 13.03 -12.05
C VAL A 304 2.20 14.27 -12.90
N ASP A 305 2.89 14.39 -14.03
CA ASP A 305 2.57 15.40 -15.04
C ASP A 305 1.26 15.00 -15.73
N LEU A 306 0.14 15.45 -15.12
CA LEU A 306 -1.22 15.17 -15.59
C LEU A 306 -1.52 15.83 -16.94
N GLU A 307 -0.83 16.92 -17.30
CA GLU A 307 -1.02 17.60 -18.56
C GLU A 307 -0.51 16.74 -19.71
N THR A 308 0.75 16.31 -19.65
CA THR A 308 1.35 15.48 -20.69
C THR A 308 0.84 14.04 -20.65
N SER A 309 0.56 13.51 -19.47
CA SER A 309 0.12 12.12 -19.31
C SER A 309 -1.38 11.96 -19.58
N PHE A 310 -2.21 12.95 -19.23
CA PHE A 310 -3.67 12.82 -19.25
C PHE A 310 -4.43 14.04 -19.78
N GLN A 311 -3.76 15.08 -20.29
CA GLN A 311 -4.37 16.32 -20.78
C GLN A 311 -5.22 17.01 -19.69
N ASN A 312 -4.80 16.90 -18.42
CA ASN A 312 -5.51 17.44 -17.25
C ASN A 312 -6.98 17.01 -17.18
N ARG A 313 -7.29 15.80 -17.67
CA ARG A 313 -8.63 15.22 -17.56
C ARG A 313 -8.99 14.95 -16.09
N PRO A 314 -10.28 14.98 -15.73
CA PRO A 314 -10.73 14.69 -14.37
C PRO A 314 -10.40 13.24 -13.97
N PHE A 315 -10.38 12.98 -12.67
CA PHE A 315 -9.99 11.67 -12.13
C PHE A 315 -10.79 10.51 -12.75
N THR A 316 -12.10 10.66 -12.99
CA THR A 316 -12.95 9.62 -13.61
C THR A 316 -12.42 9.18 -14.97
N SER A 317 -11.96 10.12 -15.80
CA SER A 317 -11.37 9.82 -17.10
C SER A 317 -9.99 9.16 -16.98
N ILE A 318 -9.23 9.50 -15.93
CA ILE A 318 -7.95 8.86 -15.63
C ILE A 318 -8.17 7.43 -15.15
N TYR A 319 -9.13 7.21 -14.26
CA TYR A 319 -9.55 5.90 -13.79
C TYR A 319 -9.94 5.00 -14.97
N GLU A 320 -10.80 5.49 -15.86
CA GLU A 320 -11.22 4.78 -17.08
C GLU A 320 -10.06 4.43 -18.01
N ALA A 321 -9.03 5.27 -18.09
CA ALA A 321 -7.83 4.96 -18.85
C ALA A 321 -6.92 3.96 -18.12
N MET A 322 -6.78 4.08 -16.80
CA MET A 322 -5.86 3.27 -16.00
C MET A 322 -6.37 1.86 -15.75
N LYS A 323 -7.69 1.61 -15.75
CA LYS A 323 -8.26 0.26 -15.56
C LYS A 323 -7.76 -0.77 -16.58
N ASP A 324 -7.42 -0.34 -17.80
CA ASP A 324 -6.83 -1.19 -18.85
C ASP A 324 -5.28 -1.23 -18.80
N ASN A 325 -4.68 -0.53 -17.83
CA ASN A 325 -3.24 -0.28 -17.72
C ASN A 325 -2.68 -0.67 -16.34
N LEU A 326 -3.28 -1.66 -15.66
CA LEU A 326 -2.88 -2.17 -14.34
C LEU A 326 -1.69 -3.15 -14.42
N ASN A 327 -0.63 -2.76 -15.12
CA ASN A 327 0.61 -3.51 -15.21
C ASN A 327 1.76 -2.59 -15.61
N ILE A 328 2.75 -2.44 -14.74
CA ILE A 328 3.98 -1.72 -15.03
C ILE A 328 4.90 -2.63 -15.87
N LYS A 329 5.17 -2.23 -17.12
CA LYS A 329 6.09 -2.95 -18.03
C LYS A 329 7.53 -2.50 -17.85
N ASN A 330 7.75 -1.20 -17.68
CA ASN A 330 9.07 -0.60 -17.54
C ASN A 330 8.99 0.63 -16.65
N ILE A 331 10.06 0.86 -15.89
CA ILE A 331 10.32 2.14 -15.23
C ILE A 331 11.67 2.63 -15.75
N THR A 332 11.70 3.89 -16.16
CA THR A 332 12.90 4.58 -16.64
C THR A 332 13.06 5.90 -15.89
N ILE A 333 14.25 6.16 -15.35
CA ILE A 333 14.70 7.49 -14.93
C ILE A 333 15.52 8.09 -16.08
N ARG A 334 15.14 9.30 -16.52
CA ARG A 334 15.84 10.06 -17.56
C ARG A 334 16.18 11.46 -17.07
N GLY A 335 17.45 11.84 -17.18
CA GLY A 335 17.96 13.16 -16.82
C GLY A 335 19.48 13.14 -16.90
N VAL A 336 20.15 13.05 -15.74
CA VAL A 336 21.61 12.84 -15.65
C VAL A 336 21.90 11.36 -15.91
N GLY A 337 21.72 10.94 -17.16
CA GLY A 337 21.81 9.54 -17.59
C GLY A 337 20.44 8.88 -17.81
N ILE A 338 20.48 7.57 -18.09
CA ILE A 338 19.31 6.72 -18.27
C ILE A 338 19.48 5.47 -17.41
N HIS A 339 18.59 5.30 -16.43
CA HIS A 339 18.52 4.12 -15.57
C HIS A 339 17.15 3.49 -15.77
N GLN A 340 17.09 2.20 -16.13
CA GLN A 340 15.82 1.57 -16.47
C GLN A 340 15.80 0.10 -16.11
N ASN A 341 14.60 -0.42 -15.84
CA ASN A 341 14.37 -1.85 -15.69
C ASN A 341 13.06 -2.26 -16.37
N ASP A 342 13.12 -3.38 -17.07
CA ASP A 342 11.97 -4.05 -17.65
C ASP A 342 11.43 -5.09 -16.66
N PHE A 343 10.10 -5.17 -16.56
CA PHE A 343 9.39 -6.12 -15.71
C PHE A 343 8.57 -7.07 -16.61
N PRO A 344 9.20 -8.11 -17.18
CA PRO A 344 8.68 -8.83 -18.35
C PRO A 344 7.51 -9.79 -18.08
N TYR A 345 7.05 -9.90 -16.84
CA TYR A 345 5.94 -10.78 -16.46
C TYR A 345 4.67 -9.99 -16.17
N THR A 346 3.53 -10.67 -16.22
CA THR A 346 2.23 -10.12 -15.79
C THR A 346 1.60 -11.06 -14.78
N LEU A 347 0.50 -10.65 -14.13
CA LEU A 347 -0.24 -11.57 -13.26
C LEU A 347 -1.02 -12.66 -14.03
N GLU A 348 -1.06 -12.58 -15.37
CA GLU A 348 -1.56 -13.65 -16.23
C GLU A 348 -0.45 -14.63 -16.69
N SER A 349 0.82 -14.38 -16.35
CA SER A 349 1.95 -15.26 -16.70
C SER A 349 1.99 -16.51 -15.82
N ASP A 350 2.07 -17.72 -16.38
CA ASP A 350 2.04 -18.98 -15.59
C ASP A 350 3.10 -19.06 -14.47
N ASP A 351 4.23 -18.38 -14.64
CA ASP A 351 5.39 -18.39 -13.74
C ASP A 351 5.49 -17.18 -12.80
N TRP A 352 4.53 -16.24 -12.80
CA TRP A 352 4.68 -14.99 -12.03
C TRP A 352 4.88 -15.22 -10.53
N LYS A 353 4.17 -16.20 -9.95
CA LYS A 353 4.33 -16.58 -8.54
C LYS A 353 5.73 -17.13 -8.27
N GLN A 354 6.28 -17.92 -9.20
CA GLN A 354 7.63 -18.44 -9.11
C GLN A 354 8.66 -17.32 -9.13
N ILE A 355 8.52 -16.34 -10.05
CA ILE A 355 9.41 -15.17 -10.13
C ILE A 355 9.46 -14.44 -8.78
N GLN A 356 8.32 -14.18 -8.15
CA GLN A 356 8.29 -13.51 -6.86
C GLN A 356 8.88 -14.34 -5.71
N MET A 357 8.56 -15.63 -5.66
CA MET A 357 9.15 -16.54 -4.68
C MET A 357 10.68 -16.59 -4.80
N GLU A 358 11.22 -16.66 -6.02
CA GLU A 358 12.67 -16.60 -6.26
C GLU A 358 13.29 -15.25 -5.84
N GLY A 359 12.54 -14.16 -6.03
CA GLY A 359 12.90 -12.84 -5.50
C GLY A 359 13.04 -12.84 -3.98
N LEU A 360 11.99 -13.27 -3.28
CA LEU A 360 11.96 -13.34 -1.81
C LEU A 360 13.08 -14.22 -1.24
N LYS A 361 13.36 -15.36 -1.91
CA LYS A 361 14.41 -16.30 -1.51
C LYS A 361 15.76 -15.61 -1.34
N ARG A 362 16.14 -14.71 -2.26
CA ARG A 362 17.41 -13.97 -2.20
C ARG A 362 17.54 -13.16 -0.91
N GLY A 363 16.44 -12.55 -0.45
CA GLY A 363 16.43 -11.79 0.79
C GLY A 363 16.52 -12.65 2.04
N TYR A 364 15.86 -13.81 2.05
CA TYR A 364 15.95 -14.75 3.17
C TYR A 364 17.34 -15.38 3.31
N GLU A 365 18.06 -15.58 2.19
CA GLU A 365 19.40 -16.16 2.17
C GLU A 365 20.51 -15.13 2.41
N SER A 366 20.27 -13.85 2.07
CA SER A 366 21.20 -12.77 2.38
C SER A 366 21.13 -12.42 3.88
N ARG A 367 22.13 -12.84 4.65
CA ARG A 367 22.29 -12.48 6.08
C ARG A 367 22.34 -10.97 6.35
N SER A 368 22.45 -10.14 5.31
CA SER A 368 22.66 -8.68 5.36
C SER A 368 21.39 -7.83 5.34
N MET A 369 20.19 -8.44 5.35
CA MET A 369 18.91 -7.71 5.40
C MET A 369 18.13 -7.94 6.72
N ARG A 370 18.82 -8.41 7.76
CA ARG A 370 18.34 -8.41 9.14
C ARG A 370 18.90 -7.22 9.89
#